data_AF-A0A2E3V145-F1
#
_entry.id   AF-A0A2E3V145-F1
#
_cell.length_a   1.000
_cell.length_b   1.000
_cell.length_c   1.000
_cell.angle_alpha   90.00
_cell.angle_beta   90.00
_cell.angle_gamma   90.00
#
_symmetry.space_group_name_H-M   'P 1'
#
loop_
_entity.id
_entity.type
_entity.pdbx_description
1 polymer ?
#
loop_
_entity_poly.entity_id
_entity_poly.type
_entity_poly.pdbx_seq_one_letter_code
_entity_poly.pdbx_strand_id
1 'polypeptide(L)'
;MNENQNTKKLLEGIPQSIVPMVIESGARGERAYDIYSLLLKERIVFLGTPINAQIANLIVAQILFLAREDSEKDINLYINSPGG
;
A
#
# COMPACT_ATOMS: atom_id res chain seq x y z
N MET A 1 -3.26 37.87 20.89
CA MET A 1 -2.25 36.83 21.22
C MET A 1 -2.93 35.91 22.23
N ASN A 2 -3.29 34.64 21.99
CA ASN A 2 -2.76 33.57 21.16
C ASN A 2 -3.88 32.55 20.85
N GLU A 3 -4.38 32.50 19.62
CA GLU A 3 -5.27 31.41 19.16
C GLU A 3 -4.55 30.41 18.25
N ASN A 4 -3.37 30.77 17.72
CA ASN A 4 -2.61 29.96 16.75
C ASN A 4 -1.72 28.86 17.36
N GLN A 5 -1.71 28.68 18.69
CA GLN A 5 -0.91 27.61 19.32
C GLN A 5 -1.73 26.34 19.61
N ASN A 6 -3.06 26.42 19.72
CA ASN A 6 -3.90 25.24 19.99
C ASN A 6 -4.18 24.40 18.74
N THR A 7 -4.24 25.03 17.56
CA THR A 7 -4.47 24.32 16.29
C THR A 7 -3.27 23.49 15.84
N LYS A 8 -2.03 23.92 16.15
CA LYS A 8 -0.82 23.13 15.86
C LYS A 8 -0.74 21.83 16.67
N LYS A 9 -1.23 21.84 17.91
CA LYS A 9 -1.15 20.70 18.84
C LYS A 9 -2.07 19.52 18.46
N LEU A 10 -3.10 19.77 17.64
CA LEU A 10 -4.02 18.73 17.17
C LEU A 10 -3.45 17.92 15.99
N LEU A 11 -2.45 18.47 15.28
CA LEU A 11 -1.81 17.84 14.13
C LEU A 11 -0.59 16.97 14.50
N GLU A 12 -0.12 17.03 15.75
CA GLU A 12 1.03 16.27 16.26
C GLU A 12 0.70 14.81 16.64
N GLY A 13 -0.58 14.41 16.60
CA GLY A 13 -1.05 13.10 17.05
C GLY A 13 -1.55 12.17 15.94
N ILE A 14 -1.48 12.57 14.67
CA ILE A 14 -1.85 11.69 13.56
C ILE A 14 -0.60 10.87 13.23
N PRO A 15 -0.56 9.55 13.51
CA PRO A 15 0.56 8.74 13.06
C PRO A 15 0.64 8.90 11.54
N GLN A 16 1.75 9.48 11.05
CA GLN A 16 2.12 9.38 9.64
C GLN A 16 2.03 7.90 9.30
N SER A 17 1.02 7.53 8.50
CA SER A 17 0.66 6.17 8.07
C SER A 17 1.73 5.14 8.45
N ILE A 18 1.66 4.61 9.68
CA ILE A 18 2.59 3.56 10.11
C ILE A 18 2.17 2.33 9.34
N VAL A 19 2.80 2.10 8.18
CA VAL A 19 2.59 0.88 7.41
C VAL A 19 3.21 -0.25 8.22
N PRO A 20 2.43 -1.24 8.69
CA PRO A 20 2.96 -2.32 9.48
C PRO A 20 3.99 -3.13 8.69
N MET A 21 5.04 -3.57 9.38
CA MET A 21 6.02 -4.49 8.86
C MET A 21 5.71 -5.91 9.34
N VAL A 22 5.84 -6.88 8.45
CA VAL A 22 5.66 -8.31 8.70
C VAL A 22 6.99 -9.00 8.48
N ILE A 23 7.38 -9.87 9.41
CA ILE A 23 8.61 -10.67 9.34
C ILE A 23 8.22 -12.11 9.00
N GLU A 24 8.70 -12.62 7.86
CA GLU A 24 8.60 -14.02 7.48
C GLU A 24 9.92 -14.74 7.78
N SER A 25 9.88 -15.76 8.62
CA SER A 25 11.03 -16.63 8.89
C SER A 25 11.03 -17.80 7.90
N GLY A 26 12.05 -17.89 7.04
CA GLY A 26 12.24 -18.98 6.09
C GLY A 26 13.56 -19.73 6.29
N ALA A 27 13.74 -20.84 5.58
CA ALA A 27 14.94 -21.69 5.67
C ALA A 27 16.26 -20.97 5.30
N ARG A 28 16.18 -19.79 4.66
CA ARG A 28 17.34 -18.95 4.28
C ARG A 28 17.46 -17.66 5.12
N GLY A 29 16.70 -17.54 6.22
CA GLY A 29 16.71 -16.38 7.11
C GLY A 29 15.37 -15.65 7.18
N GLU A 30 15.36 -14.52 7.88
CA GLU A 30 14.20 -13.64 8.05
C GLU A 30 14.11 -12.62 6.92
N ARG A 31 12.91 -12.41 6.38
CA ARG A 31 12.61 -11.34 5.42
C ARG A 31 11.52 -10.44 5.99
N ALA A 32 11.76 -9.13 5.94
CA ALA A 32 10.79 -8.14 6.36
C ALA A 32 10.09 -7.54 5.14
N TYR A 33 8.76 -7.49 5.17
CA TYR A 33 7.90 -6.89 4.16
C TYR A 33 7.01 -5.85 4.81
N ASP A 34 6.78 -4.72 4.16
CA ASP A 34 5.61 -3.92 4.52
C ASP A 34 4.33 -4.67 4.11
N ILE A 35 3.19 -4.35 4.73
CA ILE A 35 1.94 -5.06 4.48
C ILE A 35 1.51 -5.03 2.99
N TYR A 36 1.77 -3.96 2.25
CA TYR A 36 1.41 -3.88 0.83
C TYR A 36 2.32 -4.74 -0.03
N SER A 37 3.61 -4.78 0.28
CA SER A 37 4.56 -5.70 -0.35
C SER A 37 4.17 -7.16 -0.11
N LEU A 38 3.71 -7.50 1.10
CA LEU A 38 3.21 -8.84 1.41
C LEU A 38 1.95 -9.17 0.61
N LEU A 39 0.97 -8.25 0.54
CA LEU A 39 -0.23 -8.44 -0.27
C LEU A 39 0.10 -8.64 -1.75
N LEU A 40 1.01 -7.84 -2.31
CA LEU A 40 1.42 -7.97 -3.71
C LEU A 40 2.06 -9.33 -3.97
N LYS A 41 2.90 -9.83 -3.05
CA LYS A 41 3.48 -11.20 -3.13
C LYS A 41 2.38 -12.28 -3.18
N GLU A 42 1.29 -12.08 -2.43
CA GLU A 42 0.09 -12.93 -2.46
C GLU A 42 -0.87 -12.61 -3.63
N ARG A 43 -0.40 -11.85 -4.64
CA ARG A 43 -1.16 -11.45 -5.84
C ARG A 43 -2.40 -10.61 -5.54
N ILE A 44 -2.34 -9.82 -4.47
CA ILE A 44 -3.38 -8.89 -4.05
C ILE A 44 -2.92 -7.46 -4.36
N VAL A 45 -3.67 -6.76 -5.21
CA VAL A 45 -3.48 -5.34 -5.55
C VAL A 45 -4.56 -4.54 -4.85
N PHE A 46 -4.18 -3.46 -4.15
CA PHE A 46 -5.10 -2.60 -3.41
C PHE A 46 -5.11 -1.17 -3.97
N LEU A 47 -6.29 -0.69 -4.35
CA LEU A 47 -6.54 0.69 -4.75
C LEU A 47 -7.36 1.39 -3.66
N GLY A 48 -6.68 2.07 -2.75
CA GLY A 48 -7.28 2.76 -1.60
C GLY A 48 -7.33 4.29 -1.71
N THR A 49 -6.94 4.85 -2.85
CA THR A 49 -6.75 6.29 -3.05
C THR A 49 -7.54 6.80 -4.25
N PRO A 50 -7.77 8.12 -4.37
CA PRO A 50 -8.27 8.71 -5.60
C PRO A 50 -7.35 8.39 -6.79
N ILE A 51 -7.95 8.18 -7.96
CA ILE A 51 -7.25 7.79 -9.17
C ILE A 51 -6.71 9.04 -9.86
N ASN A 52 -5.39 9.13 -9.93
CA ASN A 52 -4.69 10.07 -10.81
C ASN A 52 -3.73 9.30 -11.72
N ALA A 53 -3.04 10.00 -12.62
CA ALA A 53 -2.11 9.37 -13.57
C ALA A 53 -1.01 8.54 -12.89
N GLN A 54 -0.50 8.97 -11.73
CA GLN A 54 0.54 8.27 -11.00
C GLN A 54 0.02 6.96 -10.40
N ILE A 55 -1.15 7.01 -9.74
CA ILE A 55 -1.80 5.83 -9.16
C ILE A 55 -2.20 4.84 -10.26
N ALA A 56 -2.76 5.32 -11.37
CA ALA A 56 -3.11 4.47 -12.50
C ALA A 56 -1.89 3.72 -13.06
N ASN A 57 -0.78 4.43 -13.29
CA ASN A 57 0.46 3.82 -13.77
C ASN A 57 1.02 2.79 -12.77
N LEU A 58 0.92 3.06 -11.47
CA LEU A 58 1.37 2.13 -10.43
C LEU A 58 0.55 0.83 -10.43
N ILE A 59 -0.78 0.92 -10.51
CA ILE A 59 -1.67 -0.25 -10.57
C ILE A 59 -1.39 -1.08 -11.82
N VAL A 60 -1.22 -0.44 -12.99
CA VAL A 60 -0.86 -1.13 -14.23
C VAL A 60 0.48 -1.86 -14.10
N ALA A 61 1.49 -1.22 -13.52
CA ALA A 61 2.80 -1.83 -13.30
C ALA A 61 2.71 -3.07 -12.39
N GLN A 62 1.93 -3.00 -11.30
CA GLN A 62 1.72 -4.14 -10.39
C GLN A 62 1.02 -5.31 -11.10
N ILE A 63 -0.01 -5.05 -11.89
CA ILE A 63 -0.73 -6.09 -12.63
C ILE A 63 0.19 -6.77 -13.66
N LEU A 64 0.96 -5.99 -14.43
CA LEU A 64 1.90 -6.54 -15.42
C LEU A 64 3.02 -7.35 -14.76
N PHE A 65 3.51 -6.91 -13.60
CA PHE A 65 4.47 -7.66 -12.81
C PHE A 65 3.92 -9.02 -12.38
N LEU A 66 2.71 -9.06 -11.82
CA LEU A 66 2.08 -10.31 -11.37
C LEU A 66 1.74 -11.26 -12.53
N ALA A 67 1.27 -10.73 -13.66
CA ALA A 67 0.98 -11.51 -14.86
C ALA A 67 2.25 -12.14 -15.45
N ARG A 68 3.39 -11.46 -15.36
CA ARG A 68 4.69 -12.01 -15.76
C ARG A 68 5.17 -13.12 -14.82
N GLU A 69 4.99 -12.97 -13.52
CA GLU A 69 5.40 -13.98 -12.52
C GLU A 69 4.64 -15.29 -12.69
N ASP A 70 3.35 -15.21 -12.98
CA ASP A 70 2.50 -16.38 -13.25
C ASP A 70 1.28 -15.94 -14.06
N SER A 71 1.18 -16.35 -15.32
CA SER A 71 0.11 -15.95 -16.25
C SER A 71 -1.20 -16.69 -16.01
N GLU A 72 -1.16 -17.85 -15.35
CA GLU A 72 -2.32 -18.72 -15.16
C GLU A 72 -3.04 -18.46 -13.84
N LYS A 73 -2.38 -17.76 -12.91
CA LYS A 73 -2.98 -17.43 -11.61
C LYS A 73 -3.74 -16.11 -11.66
N ASP A 74 -4.90 -16.10 -11.00
CA ASP A 74 -5.70 -14.91 -10.82
C ASP A 74 -4.95 -13.80 -10.05
N ILE A 75 -5.38 -12.58 -10.28
CA ILE A 75 -4.95 -11.38 -9.56
C ILE A 75 -6.19 -10.80 -8.85
N ASN A 76 -6.11 -10.65 -7.54
CA ASN A 76 -7.20 -10.09 -6.75
C ASN A 76 -7.03 -8.58 -6.62
N LEU A 77 -7.91 -7.81 -7.27
CA LEU A 77 -7.94 -6.35 -7.18
C LEU A 77 -9.03 -5.91 -6.19
N TYR A 78 -8.62 -5.31 -5.07
CA TYR A 78 -9.53 -4.72 -4.08
C TYR A 78 -9.59 -3.21 -4.27
N ILE A 79 -10.80 -2.68 -4.46
CA ILE A 79 -11.03 -1.27 -4.79
C ILE A 79 -11.82 -0.61 -3.67
N ASN A 80 -11.21 0.41 -3.06
CA ASN A 80 -11.85 1.37 -2.17
C ASN A 80 -11.39 2.77 -2.58
N SER A 81 -11.98 3.30 -3.65
CA SER A 81 -11.61 4.59 -4.22
C SER A 81 -12.84 5.46 -4.42
N PRO A 82 -12.78 6.77 -4.12
CA PRO A 82 -13.85 7.70 -4.44
C PRO A 82 -13.93 8.03 -5.95
N GLY A 83 -13.09 7.40 -6.79
CA GLY A 83 -12.90 7.77 -8.19
C GLY A 83 -11.70 8.69 -8.36
N GLY A 84 -11.78 9.59 -9.33
CA GLY A 84 -10.74 10.56 -9.66
C GLY A 84 -11.34 11.91 -9.99
#